data_AF-A0AAV2H6Y3-F1
#
_entry.id   AF-A0AAV2H6Y3-F1
#
_cell.length_a   1.000
_cell.length_b   1.000
_cell.length_c   1.000
_cell.angle_alpha   90.00
_cell.angle_beta   90.00
_cell.angle_gamma   90.00
#
_symmetry.space_group_name_H-M   'P 1'
#
loop_
_entity.id
_entity.type
_entity.pdbx_description
1 polymer ?
#
loop_
_entity_poly.entity_id
_entity_poly.type
_entity_poly.pdbx_seq_one_letter_code
_entity_poly.pdbx_strand_id
1 'polypeptide(L)'
;MAASSTTPASVNGQILAPDTQVFTDNFLMPSADNVAGMYPYEHYYTQSNGDINNNTIGGPSVYQCEDDLSRLGSTDENDDVFREDTGKFMAQTGYGSESLDLVSAAYEAVKSRRLTPLLKHELKFLIQSRRMSQGMDEMAVQFDTPSSGQLSCEERERIERRRQQNRMAARRFRQKRKSSEESLVQTIELLQKTNRELSQRAQQLRNERQALTNFVAEHLAVCPCLGPFLLENLTVDCVP
;
A
#
# COMPACT_ATOMS: atom_id res chain seq x y z
N MET A 1 -72.81 50.39 34.61
CA MET A 1 -72.48 51.41 35.63
C MET A 1 -71.42 50.79 36.54
N ALA A 2 -70.13 50.73 36.23
CA ALA A 2 -69.17 51.73 35.75
C ALA A 2 -68.95 52.89 36.74
N ALA A 3 -68.01 52.69 37.68
CA ALA A 3 -67.23 53.69 38.41
C ALA A 3 -66.13 52.94 39.18
N SER A 4 -64.85 53.13 38.84
CA SER A 4 -63.87 53.92 39.63
C SER A 4 -63.18 53.05 40.68
N SER A 5 -61.88 53.08 41.00
CA SER A 5 -60.83 54.11 40.93
C SER A 5 -59.56 53.45 41.55
N THR A 6 -58.37 53.54 40.94
CA THR A 6 -57.30 54.52 41.26
C THR A 6 -56.34 54.08 42.40
N THR A 7 -55.15 53.60 42.01
CA THR A 7 -53.73 53.90 42.45
C THR A 7 -53.39 54.27 43.91
N PRO A 8 -52.09 54.46 44.30
CA PRO A 8 -50.83 53.80 43.92
C PRO A 8 -50.03 53.34 45.17
N ALA A 9 -49.03 52.48 44.99
CA ALA A 9 -47.96 52.30 46.00
C ALA A 9 -46.61 52.68 45.40
N SER A 10 -45.88 53.43 46.22
CA SER A 10 -44.74 54.26 45.93
C SER A 10 -43.48 53.48 45.58
N VAL A 11 -42.74 54.08 44.66
CA VAL A 11 -41.34 53.84 44.33
C VAL A 11 -40.44 54.18 45.52
N ASN A 12 -39.51 53.28 45.85
CA ASN A 12 -38.18 53.51 46.41
C ASN A 12 -37.41 52.20 46.08
N GLY A 13 -36.38 52.15 45.25
CA GLY A 13 -35.35 53.14 45.00
C GLY A 13 -34.07 52.74 45.74
N GLN A 14 -33.48 51.58 45.43
CA GLN A 14 -32.05 51.35 45.63
C GLN A 14 -31.45 50.62 44.41
N ILE A 15 -30.53 51.35 43.80
CA ILE A 15 -29.59 50.96 42.76
C ILE A 15 -28.30 50.54 43.47
N LEU A 16 -27.65 49.47 42.99
CA LEU A 16 -26.23 49.04 43.12
C LEU A 16 -26.25 47.50 43.22
N ALA A 17 -25.59 46.67 42.42
CA ALA A 17 -24.73 46.76 41.24
C ALA A 17 -24.75 45.34 40.60
N PRO A 18 -24.28 45.15 39.35
CA PRO A 18 -24.54 43.94 38.57
C PRO A 18 -23.48 42.83 38.74
N ASP A 19 -23.94 41.61 38.47
CA ASP A 19 -23.25 40.50 37.81
C ASP A 19 -22.01 39.87 38.45
N THR A 20 -22.21 38.67 39.00
CA THR A 20 -21.52 37.45 38.54
C THR A 20 -22.29 36.23 39.06
N GLN A 21 -23.46 35.99 38.47
CA GLN A 21 -24.10 34.69 38.52
C GLN A 21 -23.25 33.74 37.66
N VAL A 22 -22.64 32.76 38.31
CA VAL A 22 -22.06 31.59 37.63
C VAL A 22 -23.22 30.86 36.99
N PHE A 23 -23.42 31.11 35.70
CA PHE A 23 -24.33 30.39 34.83
C PHE A 23 -23.83 28.95 34.76
N THR A 24 -24.33 28.08 35.63
CA THR A 24 -24.30 26.64 35.38
C THR A 24 -25.26 26.40 34.23
N ASP A 25 -24.76 26.63 33.04
CA ASP A 25 -25.50 26.38 31.83
C ASP A 25 -25.77 24.89 31.76
N ASN A 26 -27.06 24.59 31.68
CA ASN A 26 -27.58 23.31 31.31
C ASN A 26 -26.92 22.92 29.99
N PHE A 27 -25.94 22.03 30.05
CA PHE A 27 -25.48 21.29 28.88
C PHE A 27 -26.55 20.26 28.51
N LEU A 28 -27.70 20.79 28.06
CA LEU A 28 -28.77 20.06 27.46
C LEU A 28 -28.26 19.63 26.08
N MET A 29 -27.62 18.46 26.01
CA MET A 29 -27.29 17.86 24.73
C MET A 29 -28.60 17.62 23.97
N PRO A 30 -28.78 18.15 22.75
CA PRO A 30 -29.93 17.79 21.93
C PRO A 30 -29.86 16.30 21.59
N SER A 31 -30.98 15.61 21.81
CA SER A 31 -31.15 14.17 21.54
C SER A 31 -30.79 13.83 20.09
N ALA A 32 -30.14 12.69 19.89
CA ALA A 32 -29.53 12.23 18.65
C ALA A 32 -30.52 11.77 17.55
N ASP A 33 -31.82 12.05 17.67
CA ASP A 33 -32.84 11.39 16.85
C ASP A 33 -33.37 12.22 15.67
N ASN A 34 -32.69 13.32 15.26
CA ASN A 34 -33.22 14.13 14.16
C ASN A 34 -32.20 14.88 13.29
N VAL A 35 -31.11 14.21 12.86
CA VAL A 35 -30.30 14.68 11.72
C VAL A 35 -30.05 13.52 10.76
N ALA A 36 -31.13 12.99 10.19
CA ALA A 36 -31.09 12.25 8.95
C ALA A 36 -31.31 13.24 7.81
N GLY A 37 -30.24 13.55 7.06
CA GLY A 37 -30.35 14.19 5.76
C GLY A 37 -29.44 15.40 5.58
N MET A 38 -28.67 15.33 4.50
CA MET A 38 -27.93 16.42 3.85
C MET A 38 -26.65 16.86 4.55
N TYR A 39 -25.53 16.19 4.25
CA TYR A 39 -24.35 16.85 3.69
C TYR A 39 -23.54 15.83 2.85
N PRO A 40 -23.08 16.18 1.63
CA PRO A 40 -22.26 15.30 0.83
C PRO A 40 -20.84 15.27 1.42
N TYR A 41 -20.39 14.09 1.82
CA TYR A 41 -19.03 13.87 2.27
C TYR A 41 -18.11 13.82 1.05
N GLU A 42 -17.49 14.95 0.73
CA GLU A 42 -16.36 15.05 -0.19
C GLU A 42 -15.22 14.16 0.31
N HIS A 43 -15.06 13.00 -0.33
CA HIS A 43 -13.89 12.14 -0.13
C HIS A 43 -12.68 12.81 -0.79
N TYR A 44 -11.89 13.53 -0.01
CA TYR A 44 -10.53 13.88 -0.38
C TYR A 44 -9.70 12.60 -0.55
N TYR A 45 -9.45 12.23 -1.81
CA TYR A 45 -8.42 11.25 -2.16
C TYR A 45 -7.06 11.81 -1.76
N THR A 46 -6.39 11.17 -0.81
CA THR A 46 -4.93 11.29 -0.69
C THR A 46 -4.31 10.45 -1.79
N GLN A 47 -3.89 11.12 -2.87
CA GLN A 47 -2.98 10.57 -3.85
C GLN A 47 -1.61 10.38 -3.17
N SER A 48 -1.33 9.18 -2.68
CA SER A 48 0.05 8.78 -2.42
C SER A 48 0.69 8.42 -3.76
N ASN A 49 1.48 9.34 -4.29
CA ASN A 49 2.42 9.08 -5.38
C ASN A 49 3.43 8.03 -4.91
N GLY A 50 3.21 6.78 -5.32
CA GLY A 50 4.22 5.74 -5.29
C GLY A 50 4.82 5.63 -6.69
N ASP A 51 5.90 6.34 -6.93
CA ASP A 51 6.77 6.12 -8.08
C ASP A 51 7.38 4.71 -7.98
N ILE A 52 6.69 3.73 -8.57
CA ILE A 52 7.26 2.41 -8.83
C ILE A 52 7.67 2.40 -10.29
N ASN A 53 8.95 2.73 -10.52
CA ASN A 53 9.66 2.43 -11.75
C ASN A 53 9.68 0.90 -11.96
N ASN A 54 8.77 0.38 -12.79
CA ASN A 54 8.86 -0.97 -13.33
C ASN A 54 9.02 -0.90 -14.84
N ASN A 55 10.27 -0.69 -15.26
CA ASN A 55 10.72 -1.09 -16.57
C ASN A 55 11.13 -2.57 -16.47
N THR A 56 10.22 -3.51 -16.70
CA THR A 56 10.57 -4.90 -16.99
C THR A 56 9.56 -5.49 -17.94
N ILE A 57 10.06 -5.67 -19.16
CA ILE A 57 9.43 -6.25 -20.34
C ILE A 57 9.13 -7.74 -20.08
N GLY A 58 7.88 -8.12 -20.34
CA GLY A 58 7.48 -9.38 -21.00
C GLY A 58 7.98 -10.72 -20.46
N GLY A 59 7.08 -11.47 -19.81
CA GLY A 59 7.18 -12.93 -19.70
C GLY A 59 5.89 -13.55 -19.15
N PRO A 60 5.27 -14.54 -19.81
CA PRO A 60 4.04 -15.15 -19.34
C PRO A 60 4.31 -16.07 -18.13
N SER A 61 3.59 -15.80 -17.03
CA SER A 61 3.62 -16.57 -15.79
C SER A 61 2.95 -17.94 -15.96
N VAL A 62 3.73 -18.93 -16.40
CA VAL A 62 3.38 -20.35 -16.27
C VAL A 62 3.69 -20.78 -14.84
N TYR A 63 2.63 -20.99 -14.04
CA TYR A 63 2.76 -21.74 -12.79
C TYR A 63 2.99 -23.21 -13.14
N GLN A 64 4.24 -23.66 -13.08
CA GLN A 64 4.60 -25.07 -12.92
C GLN A 64 5.18 -25.23 -11.51
N CYS A 65 4.43 -25.94 -10.67
CA CYS A 65 4.94 -26.51 -9.43
C CYS A 65 5.83 -27.68 -9.82
N GLU A 66 7.13 -27.60 -9.54
CA GLU A 66 7.98 -28.78 -9.51
C GLU A 66 8.28 -29.12 -8.04
N ASP A 67 7.58 -30.15 -7.60
CA ASP A 67 8.07 -31.11 -6.62
C ASP A 67 9.31 -31.81 -7.22
N ASP A 68 10.38 -31.97 -6.43
CA ASP A 68 11.48 -32.95 -6.56
C ASP A 68 12.87 -32.34 -6.32
N LEU A 69 13.24 -32.20 -5.03
CA LEU A 69 14.65 -32.17 -4.62
C LEU A 69 14.86 -33.04 -3.37
N SER A 70 14.65 -34.34 -3.54
CA SER A 70 15.08 -35.39 -2.62
C SER A 70 15.87 -36.45 -3.39
N ARG A 71 17.00 -36.05 -4.00
CA ARG A 71 18.00 -37.01 -4.48
C ARG A 71 19.31 -36.30 -4.79
N LEU A 72 20.31 -36.53 -3.95
CA LEU A 72 21.68 -36.95 -4.29
C LEU A 72 22.44 -37.10 -2.97
N GLY A 73 22.77 -38.36 -2.63
CA GLY A 73 24.01 -38.65 -1.89
C GLY A 73 25.21 -38.28 -2.75
N SER A 74 26.46 -38.43 -2.38
CA SER A 74 27.18 -38.90 -1.18
C SER A 74 28.65 -38.77 -1.60
N THR A 75 29.55 -38.70 -0.61
CA THR A 75 31.01 -38.90 -0.72
C THR A 75 31.78 -37.92 -1.60
N ASP A 76 32.51 -37.01 -0.95
CA ASP A 76 33.96 -37.08 -1.04
C ASP A 76 34.54 -36.85 0.35
N GLU A 77 34.92 -37.97 0.97
CA GLU A 77 35.95 -38.00 2.01
C GLU A 77 37.25 -37.63 1.31
N ASN A 78 37.95 -36.60 1.79
CA ASN A 78 39.40 -36.39 1.74
C ASN A 78 39.69 -34.90 1.95
N ASP A 79 39.85 -34.46 3.20
CA ASP A 79 40.62 -33.26 3.57
C ASP A 79 41.00 -33.36 5.07
N ASP A 80 41.55 -34.50 5.46
CA ASP A 80 42.01 -34.82 6.83
C ASP A 80 43.54 -34.77 6.92
N VAL A 81 44.16 -33.69 6.43
CA VAL A 81 45.63 -33.51 6.56
C VAL A 81 45.98 -32.04 6.82
N PHE A 82 45.46 -31.41 7.89
CA PHE A 82 46.18 -30.31 8.57
C PHE A 82 45.51 -29.87 9.89
N ARG A 83 45.29 -30.76 10.87
CA ARG A 83 44.62 -30.33 12.10
C ARG A 83 44.97 -31.06 13.39
N GLU A 84 46.25 -31.32 13.66
CA GLU A 84 46.64 -31.84 14.98
C GLU A 84 47.60 -31.00 15.82
N ASP A 85 48.17 -29.90 15.32
CA ASP A 85 49.22 -29.19 16.11
C ASP A 85 48.87 -27.78 16.62
N THR A 86 47.65 -27.29 16.38
CA THR A 86 47.20 -25.97 16.88
C THR A 86 46.26 -26.03 18.08
N GLY A 87 45.81 -27.24 18.48
CA GLY A 87 44.78 -27.43 19.50
C GLY A 87 45.23 -27.25 20.95
N LYS A 88 46.54 -27.31 21.24
CA LYS A 88 47.04 -27.23 22.63
C LYS A 88 47.58 -25.86 23.06
N PHE A 89 47.71 -24.90 22.15
CA PHE A 89 48.24 -23.56 22.49
C PHE A 89 47.15 -22.51 22.75
N MET A 90 45.92 -22.72 22.28
CA MET A 90 44.83 -21.72 22.35
C MET A 90 43.87 -21.93 23.54
N ALA A 91 43.97 -23.05 24.27
CA ALA A 91 43.06 -23.38 25.37
C ALA A 91 43.30 -22.58 26.67
N GLN A 92 44.32 -21.71 26.73
CA GLN A 92 44.66 -20.91 27.92
C GLN A 92 44.12 -19.48 27.89
N THR A 93 43.54 -19.02 26.78
CA THR A 93 42.89 -17.71 26.69
C THR A 93 41.41 -17.91 26.38
N GLY A 94 40.51 -17.56 27.30
CA GLY A 94 39.06 -17.73 27.20
C GLY A 94 38.35 -16.89 26.11
N TYR A 95 38.96 -16.73 24.93
CA TYR A 95 38.54 -15.87 23.82
C TYR A 95 38.16 -16.64 22.54
N GLY A 96 38.08 -17.97 22.58
CA GLY A 96 37.93 -18.79 21.36
C GLY A 96 36.53 -18.83 20.73
N SER A 97 35.46 -18.68 21.53
CA SER A 97 34.08 -18.85 21.05
C SER A 97 33.57 -17.63 20.26
N GLU A 98 33.83 -16.42 20.76
CA GLU A 98 33.31 -15.18 20.16
C GLU A 98 33.97 -14.85 18.81
N SER A 99 35.25 -15.20 18.65
CA SER A 99 35.98 -14.97 17.41
C SER A 99 35.43 -15.80 16.24
N LEU A 100 34.96 -17.02 16.50
CA LEU A 100 34.42 -17.90 15.47
C LEU A 100 33.03 -17.44 14.99
N ASP A 101 32.18 -16.98 15.92
CA ASP A 101 30.84 -16.44 15.59
C ASP A 101 30.93 -15.18 14.70
N LEU A 102 31.92 -14.31 14.95
CA LEU A 102 32.12 -13.10 14.14
C LEU A 102 32.57 -13.44 12.72
N VAL A 103 33.53 -14.37 12.58
CA VAL A 103 34.03 -14.82 11.28
C VAL A 103 32.92 -15.50 10.47
N SER A 104 32.07 -16.30 11.13
CA SER A 104 30.89 -16.90 10.51
C SER A 104 29.90 -15.84 10.00
N ALA A 105 29.58 -14.84 10.83
CA ALA A 105 28.70 -13.74 10.44
C ALA A 105 29.27 -12.91 9.26
N ALA A 106 30.59 -12.69 9.24
CA ALA A 106 31.27 -12.01 8.13
C ALA A 106 31.15 -12.81 6.83
N TYR A 107 31.38 -14.12 6.88
CA TYR A 107 31.21 -15.01 5.74
C TYR A 107 29.77 -14.99 5.20
N GLU A 108 28.76 -15.07 6.08
CA GLU A 108 27.36 -15.00 5.68
C GLU A 108 26.98 -13.65 5.05
N ALA A 109 27.52 -12.55 5.57
CA ALA A 109 27.26 -11.21 5.02
C ALA A 109 27.79 -11.07 3.59
N VAL A 110 28.99 -11.58 3.32
CA VAL A 110 29.59 -11.62 1.97
C VAL A 110 28.78 -12.53 1.05
N LYS A 111 28.45 -13.74 1.50
CA LYS A 111 27.69 -14.73 0.72
C LYS A 111 26.29 -14.22 0.34
N SER A 112 25.59 -13.58 1.27
CA SER A 112 24.23 -13.09 1.08
C SER A 112 24.14 -11.68 0.49
N ARG A 113 25.27 -10.95 0.41
CA ARG A 113 25.37 -9.52 0.06
C ARG A 113 24.46 -8.63 0.91
N ARG A 114 24.28 -8.98 2.17
CA ARG A 114 23.48 -8.22 3.14
C ARG A 114 24.26 -8.03 4.42
N LEU A 115 24.21 -6.81 4.97
CA LEU A 115 24.95 -6.46 6.20
C LEU A 115 24.31 -7.04 7.48
N THR A 116 23.07 -7.52 7.39
CA THR A 116 22.27 -7.97 8.54
C THR A 116 22.94 -9.01 9.45
N PRO A 117 23.72 -10.00 8.96
CA PRO A 117 24.41 -10.95 9.84
C PRO A 117 25.43 -10.29 10.78
N LEU A 118 26.18 -9.30 10.27
CA LEU A 118 27.16 -8.54 11.07
C LEU A 118 26.47 -7.65 12.11
N LEU A 119 25.39 -6.96 11.72
CA LEU A 119 24.61 -6.14 12.65
C LEU A 119 23.98 -6.97 13.77
N LYS A 120 23.52 -8.18 13.45
CA LYS A 120 23.01 -9.12 14.46
C LYS A 120 24.10 -9.53 15.46
N HIS A 121 25.30 -9.82 14.95
CA HIS A 121 26.42 -10.20 15.81
C HIS A 121 26.87 -9.04 16.70
N GLU A 122 27.02 -7.83 16.14
CA GLU A 122 27.33 -6.62 16.90
C GLU A 122 26.28 -6.34 17.99
N LEU A 123 25.00 -6.41 17.64
CA LEU A 123 23.91 -6.20 18.60
C LEU A 123 23.92 -7.26 19.70
N LYS A 124 24.15 -8.55 19.37
CA LYS A 124 24.30 -9.64 20.34
C LYS A 124 25.44 -9.33 21.31
N PHE A 125 26.60 -8.95 20.80
CA PHE A 125 27.79 -8.62 21.60
C PHE A 125 27.56 -7.43 22.53
N LEU A 126 26.94 -6.36 22.03
CA LEU A 126 26.61 -5.18 22.84
C LEU A 126 25.65 -5.51 23.99
N ILE A 127 24.63 -6.34 23.73
CA ILE A 127 23.69 -6.78 24.75
C ILE A 127 24.39 -7.64 25.80
N GLN A 128 25.21 -8.61 25.37
CA GLN A 128 25.98 -9.48 26.28
C GLN A 128 26.97 -8.68 27.12
N SER A 129 27.77 -7.82 26.51
CA SER A 129 28.74 -6.96 27.20
C SER A 129 28.08 -6.07 28.26
N ARG A 130 26.94 -5.45 27.92
CA ARG A 130 26.16 -4.66 28.88
C ARG A 130 25.66 -5.52 30.04
N ARG A 131 25.13 -6.72 29.80
CA ARG A 131 24.65 -7.62 30.85
C ARG A 131 25.76 -8.06 31.79
N MET A 132 26.90 -8.47 31.24
CA MET A 132 28.05 -8.90 32.04
C MET A 132 28.58 -7.76 32.91
N SER A 133 28.62 -6.52 32.39
CA SER A 133 29.00 -5.34 33.18
C SER A 133 28.06 -5.03 34.34
N GLN A 134 26.82 -5.52 34.28
CA GLN A 134 25.81 -5.41 35.34
C GLN A 134 25.81 -6.63 36.27
N GLY A 135 26.74 -7.56 36.10
CA GLY A 135 26.82 -8.81 36.87
C GLY A 135 25.72 -9.82 36.54
N MET A 136 25.07 -9.68 35.38
CA MET A 136 24.08 -10.66 34.90
C MET A 136 24.77 -11.68 34.00
N ASP A 137 24.45 -12.96 34.21
CA ASP A 137 24.98 -14.06 33.39
C ASP A 137 24.49 -14.00 31.93
N GLU A 138 25.18 -14.78 31.09
CA GLU A 138 24.86 -14.98 29.68
C GLU A 138 23.41 -15.43 29.49
N MET A 139 22.73 -14.84 28.50
CA MET A 139 21.31 -15.08 28.24
C MET A 139 21.08 -16.49 27.71
N ALA A 140 20.73 -17.43 28.59
CA ALA A 140 20.27 -18.76 28.20
C ALA A 140 18.79 -18.71 27.77
N VAL A 141 18.52 -18.96 26.49
CA VAL A 141 17.15 -19.10 25.98
C VAL A 141 16.68 -20.53 26.27
N GLN A 142 15.79 -20.69 27.25
CA GLN A 142 15.12 -21.95 27.49
C GLN A 142 13.96 -22.08 26.51
N PHE A 143 14.02 -23.10 25.66
CA PHE A 143 12.92 -23.46 24.76
C PHE A 143 12.06 -24.50 25.45
N ASP A 144 11.04 -24.04 26.17
CA ASP A 144 10.04 -24.95 26.72
C ASP A 144 9.29 -25.62 25.57
N THR A 145 9.20 -26.95 25.60
CA THR A 145 8.36 -27.70 24.66
C THR A 145 6.91 -27.21 24.81
N PRO A 146 6.24 -26.83 23.71
CA PRO A 146 4.90 -26.29 23.77
C PRO A 146 3.96 -27.31 24.41
N SER A 147 3.40 -26.95 25.57
CA SER A 147 2.40 -27.75 26.26
C SER A 147 1.20 -27.97 25.35
N SER A 148 0.91 -29.23 25.01
CA SER A 148 -0.31 -29.62 24.31
C SER A 148 -1.51 -29.54 25.27
N GLY A 149 -1.81 -28.34 25.74
CA GLY A 149 -3.00 -28.08 26.55
C GLY A 149 -4.26 -28.34 25.73
N GLN A 150 -5.20 -29.10 26.27
CA GLN A 150 -6.52 -29.22 25.67
C GLN A 150 -7.19 -27.84 25.69
N LEU A 151 -7.46 -27.29 24.51
CA LEU A 151 -8.17 -26.01 24.36
C LEU A 151 -9.51 -26.07 25.10
N SER A 152 -9.75 -25.09 25.97
CA SER A 152 -11.03 -24.91 26.67
C SER A 152 -12.17 -24.78 25.66
N CYS A 153 -13.37 -25.19 26.04
CA CYS A 153 -14.56 -25.07 25.19
C CYS A 153 -14.77 -23.63 24.69
N GLU A 154 -14.53 -22.64 25.55
CA GLU A 154 -14.63 -21.21 25.20
C GLU A 154 -13.59 -20.81 24.14
N GLU A 155 -12.38 -21.32 24.25
CA GLU A 155 -11.30 -21.05 23.30
C GLU A 155 -11.59 -21.67 21.93
N ARG A 156 -12.15 -22.88 21.91
CA ARG A 156 -12.62 -23.53 20.67
C ARG A 156 -13.70 -22.69 19.98
N GLU A 157 -14.66 -22.17 20.73
CA GLU A 157 -15.73 -21.33 20.18
C GLU A 157 -15.17 -19.99 19.64
N ARG A 158 -14.22 -19.37 20.34
CA ARG A 158 -13.54 -18.16 19.87
C ARG A 158 -12.79 -18.41 18.56
N ILE A 159 -12.08 -19.53 18.47
CA ILE A 159 -11.38 -19.94 17.25
C ILE A 159 -12.38 -20.14 16.10
N GLU A 160 -13.50 -20.81 16.35
CA GLU A 160 -14.48 -21.07 15.29
C GLU A 160 -15.17 -19.79 14.82
N ARG A 161 -15.52 -18.87 15.74
CA ARG A 161 -16.02 -17.53 15.38
C ARG A 161 -15.01 -16.77 14.51
N ARG A 162 -13.73 -16.78 14.88
CA ARG A 162 -12.66 -16.15 14.09
C ARG A 162 -12.51 -16.79 12.71
N ARG A 163 -12.57 -18.13 12.62
CA ARG A 163 -12.53 -18.85 11.34
C ARG A 163 -13.72 -18.49 10.46
N GLN A 164 -14.93 -18.43 11.02
CA GLN A 164 -16.11 -18.04 10.28
C GLN A 164 -16.02 -16.60 9.75
N GLN A 165 -15.57 -15.66 10.58
CA GLN A 165 -15.33 -14.28 10.16
C GLN A 165 -14.28 -14.20 9.05
N ASN A 166 -13.18 -14.93 9.18
CA ASN A 166 -12.13 -14.97 8.17
C ASN A 166 -12.63 -15.60 6.85
N ARG A 167 -13.44 -16.67 6.91
CA ARG A 167 -14.11 -17.25 5.73
C ARG A 167 -14.98 -16.22 5.02
N MET A 168 -15.78 -15.46 5.76
CA MET A 168 -16.62 -14.40 5.21
C MET A 168 -15.79 -13.25 4.61
N ALA A 169 -14.74 -12.81 5.30
CA ALA A 169 -13.84 -11.78 4.83
C ALA A 169 -13.12 -12.21 3.54
N ALA A 170 -12.62 -13.45 3.48
CA ALA A 170 -11.96 -14.00 2.30
C ALA A 170 -12.92 -14.09 1.10
N ARG A 171 -14.18 -14.52 1.32
CA ARG A 171 -15.20 -14.52 0.26
C ARG A 171 -15.49 -13.11 -0.26
N ARG A 172 -15.68 -12.13 0.63
CA ARG A 172 -15.90 -10.72 0.25
C ARG A 172 -14.72 -10.15 -0.50
N PHE A 173 -13.49 -10.42 -0.04
CA PHE A 173 -12.28 -9.96 -0.72
C PHE A 173 -12.17 -10.53 -2.13
N ARG A 174 -12.36 -11.84 -2.29
CA ARG A 174 -12.36 -12.50 -3.61
C ARG A 174 -13.45 -11.95 -4.52
N GLN A 175 -14.66 -11.73 -4.00
CA GLN A 175 -15.76 -11.15 -4.76
C GLN A 175 -15.46 -9.71 -5.19
N LYS A 176 -14.94 -8.87 -4.29
CA LYS A 176 -14.55 -7.49 -4.61
C LYS A 176 -13.46 -7.43 -5.67
N ARG A 177 -12.46 -8.33 -5.58
CA ARG A 177 -11.41 -8.43 -6.59
C ARG A 177 -12.00 -8.82 -7.94
N LYS A 178 -12.84 -9.86 -7.98
CA LYS A 178 -13.50 -10.31 -9.22
C LYS A 178 -14.37 -9.22 -9.84
N SER A 179 -15.19 -8.52 -9.06
CA SER A 179 -16.04 -7.44 -9.58
C SER A 179 -15.21 -6.26 -10.10
N SER A 180 -14.09 -5.94 -9.44
CA SER A 180 -13.17 -4.90 -9.91
C SER A 180 -12.52 -5.30 -11.24
N GLU A 181 -12.11 -6.55 -11.37
CA GLU A 181 -11.54 -7.10 -12.61
C GLU A 181 -12.57 -7.07 -13.75
N GLU A 182 -13.81 -7.52 -13.49
CA GLU A 182 -14.91 -7.47 -14.46
C GLU A 182 -15.21 -6.03 -14.91
N SER A 183 -15.25 -5.07 -13.98
CA SER A 183 -15.44 -3.65 -14.30
C SER A 183 -14.31 -3.07 -15.16
N LEU A 184 -13.06 -3.45 -14.88
CA LEU A 184 -11.92 -3.03 -15.69
C LEU A 184 -11.99 -3.62 -17.10
N VAL A 185 -12.33 -4.90 -17.24
CA VAL A 185 -12.50 -5.55 -18.55
C VAL A 185 -13.60 -4.86 -19.36
N GLN A 186 -14.77 -4.59 -18.76
CA GLN A 186 -15.86 -3.86 -19.43
C GLN A 186 -15.42 -2.46 -19.88
N THR A 187 -14.61 -1.77 -19.07
CA THR A 187 -14.08 -0.44 -19.41
C THR A 187 -13.10 -0.52 -20.58
N ILE A 188 -12.22 -1.52 -20.59
CA ILE A 188 -11.28 -1.77 -21.69
C ILE A 188 -12.04 -2.05 -22.98
N GLU A 189 -13.04 -2.93 -22.94
CA GLU A 189 -13.86 -3.27 -24.12
C GLU A 189 -14.59 -2.04 -24.67
N LEU A 190 -15.16 -1.21 -23.79
CA LEU A 190 -15.81 0.04 -24.18
C LEU A 190 -14.82 1.00 -24.85
N LEU A 191 -13.65 1.21 -24.24
CA LEU A 191 -12.62 2.10 -24.78
C LEU A 191 -12.07 1.58 -26.12
N GLN A 192 -11.90 0.27 -26.28
CA GLN A 192 -11.50 -0.32 -27.55
C GLN A 192 -12.58 -0.15 -28.62
N LYS A 193 -13.86 -0.28 -28.26
CA LYS A 193 -14.97 -0.02 -29.18
C LYS A 193 -14.99 1.45 -29.63
N THR A 194 -14.95 2.40 -28.70
CA THR A 194 -14.98 3.82 -29.03
C THR A 194 -13.75 4.26 -29.81
N ASN A 195 -12.56 3.75 -29.48
CA ASN A 195 -11.34 4.01 -30.24
C ASN A 195 -11.46 3.51 -31.69
N ARG A 196 -12.00 2.30 -31.90
CA ARG A 196 -12.25 1.78 -33.26
C ARG A 196 -13.21 2.67 -34.04
N GLU A 197 -14.32 3.08 -33.43
CA GLU A 197 -15.32 3.97 -34.05
C GLU A 197 -14.71 5.34 -34.42
N LEU A 198 -13.96 5.95 -33.50
CA LEU A 198 -13.28 7.23 -33.72
C LEU A 198 -12.21 7.12 -34.80
N SER A 199 -11.41 6.06 -34.79
CA SER A 199 -10.38 5.80 -35.79
C SER A 199 -10.99 5.62 -37.18
N GLN A 200 -12.11 4.89 -37.28
CA GLN A 200 -12.85 4.74 -38.54
C GLN A 200 -13.38 6.08 -39.03
N ARG A 201 -13.96 6.90 -38.14
CA ARG A 201 -14.48 8.23 -38.51
C ARG A 201 -13.37 9.19 -38.92
N ALA A 202 -12.23 9.16 -38.23
CA ALA A 202 -11.05 9.93 -38.61
C ALA A 202 -10.54 9.51 -40.00
N GLN A 203 -10.53 8.21 -40.30
CA GLN A 203 -10.15 7.72 -41.63
C GLN A 203 -11.13 8.15 -42.71
N GLN A 204 -12.44 8.09 -42.45
CA GLN A 204 -13.47 8.56 -43.38
C GLN A 204 -13.26 10.04 -43.72
N LEU A 205 -13.06 10.89 -42.72
CA LEU A 205 -12.81 12.32 -42.90
C LEU A 205 -11.51 12.59 -43.67
N ARG A 206 -10.44 11.83 -43.41
CA ARG A 206 -9.19 11.92 -44.19
C ARG A 206 -9.40 11.56 -45.66
N ASN A 207 -10.17 10.51 -45.93
CA ASN A 207 -10.49 10.08 -47.29
C ASN A 207 -11.35 11.14 -48.01
N GLU A 208 -12.37 11.69 -47.35
CA GLU A 208 -13.23 12.76 -47.89
C GLU A 208 -12.41 14.02 -48.20
N ARG A 209 -11.56 14.45 -47.27
CA ARG A 209 -10.63 15.56 -47.47
C ARG A 209 -9.73 15.32 -48.69
N GLN A 210 -9.15 14.12 -48.80
CA GLN A 210 -8.28 13.78 -49.92
C GLN A 210 -9.04 13.78 -51.25
N ALA A 211 -10.26 13.24 -51.28
CA ALA A 211 -11.10 13.23 -52.48
C ALA A 211 -11.43 14.66 -52.94
N LEU A 212 -11.81 15.54 -52.01
CA LEU A 212 -12.06 16.95 -52.31
C LEU A 212 -10.80 17.68 -52.77
N THR A 213 -9.66 17.41 -52.13
CA THR A 213 -8.36 17.99 -52.50
C THR A 213 -7.97 17.58 -53.92
N ASN A 214 -8.13 16.30 -54.27
CA ASN A 214 -7.87 15.80 -55.61
C ASN A 214 -8.81 16.46 -56.64
N PHE A 215 -10.11 16.55 -56.33
CA PHE A 215 -11.08 17.20 -57.21
C PHE A 215 -10.75 18.67 -57.48
N VAL A 216 -10.33 19.42 -56.45
CA VAL A 216 -9.87 20.79 -56.60
C VAL A 216 -8.58 20.84 -57.43
N ALA A 217 -7.61 19.96 -57.17
CA ALA A 217 -6.36 19.91 -57.92
C ALA A 217 -6.58 19.63 -59.42
N GLU A 218 -7.46 18.68 -59.76
CA GLU A 218 -7.86 18.38 -61.14
C GLU A 218 -8.48 19.61 -61.83
N HIS A 219 -9.38 20.32 -61.14
CA HIS A 219 -9.97 21.55 -61.67
C HIS A 219 -8.94 22.66 -61.89
N LEU A 220 -8.02 22.86 -60.95
CA LEU A 220 -6.97 23.87 -61.06
C LEU A 220 -5.99 23.56 -62.21
N ALA A 221 -5.75 22.29 -62.53
CA ALA A 221 -4.88 21.90 -63.64
C ALA A 221 -5.43 22.29 -65.02
N VAL A 222 -6.76 22.36 -65.17
CA VAL A 222 -7.42 22.70 -66.44
C VAL A 222 -7.79 24.19 -66.51
N CYS A 223 -7.90 24.86 -65.37
CA CYS A 223 -8.42 26.23 -65.27
C CYS A 223 -7.31 27.30 -65.38
N PRO A 224 -7.25 28.12 -66.45
CA PRO A 224 -6.14 29.08 -66.67
C PRO A 224 -6.09 30.25 -65.69
N CYS A 225 -7.15 30.50 -64.90
CA CYS A 225 -7.33 31.74 -64.14
C CYS A 225 -7.01 31.64 -62.63
N LEU A 226 -6.61 30.47 -62.10
CA LEU A 226 -6.49 30.24 -60.64
C LEU A 226 -5.13 29.69 -60.17
N GLY A 227 -4.18 29.44 -61.08
CA GLY A 227 -2.94 28.71 -60.81
C GLY A 227 -2.03 29.21 -59.66
N PRO A 228 -1.83 30.53 -59.43
CA PRO A 228 -0.82 30.95 -58.46
C PRO A 228 -1.27 31.07 -57.00
N PHE A 229 -2.58 31.11 -56.69
CA PHE A 229 -3.06 31.62 -55.39
C PHE A 229 -3.48 30.54 -54.36
N LEU A 230 -3.58 29.27 -54.74
CA LEU A 230 -4.22 28.23 -53.89
C LEU A 230 -3.33 27.04 -53.49
N LEU A 231 -2.16 26.82 -54.11
CA LEU A 231 -1.31 25.67 -53.79
C LEU A 231 -0.66 25.74 -52.39
N GLU A 232 -0.45 26.93 -51.83
CA GLU A 232 0.11 27.09 -50.48
C GLU A 232 -0.85 26.61 -49.37
N ASN A 233 -2.17 26.62 -49.61
CA ASN A 233 -3.17 26.25 -48.59
C ASN A 233 -3.53 24.76 -48.55
N LEU A 234 -3.08 23.97 -49.54
CA LEU A 234 -3.39 22.53 -49.63
C LEU A 234 -2.33 21.63 -48.97
N THR A 235 -1.20 22.19 -48.54
CA THR A 235 -0.05 21.44 -48.01
C THR A 235 0.00 21.32 -46.49
N VAL A 236 -1.08 21.66 -45.78
CA VAL A 236 -1.11 21.61 -44.31
C VAL A 236 -1.16 20.15 -43.81
N ASP A 237 0.02 19.66 -43.49
CA ASP A 237 0.38 18.69 -42.45
C ASP A 237 -0.35 17.34 -42.46
N CYS A 238 0.19 16.42 -43.25
CA CYS A 238 0.23 15.02 -42.85
C CYS A 238 1.29 14.88 -41.73
N VAL A 239 0.87 15.06 -40.47
CA VAL A 239 1.67 14.62 -39.31
C VAL A 239 1.71 13.07 -39.34
N PRO A 240 2.90 12.44 -39.26
CA PRO A 240 3.06 10.99 -39.30
C PRO A 240 2.39 10.26 -38.12
#